data_AF-A0A8B3GRM0-F1
#
_entry.id   AF-A0A8B3GRM0-F1
#
_cell.length_a   1.000
_cell.length_b   1.000
_cell.length_c   1.000
_cell.angle_alpha   90.00
_cell.angle_beta   90.00
_cell.angle_gamma   90.00
#
_symmetry.space_group_name_H-M   'P 1'
#
loop_
_entity.id
_entity.type
_entity.pdbx_description
1 polymer ?
#
loop_
_entity_poly.entity_id
_entity_poly.type
_entity_poly.pdbx_seq_one_letter_code
_entity_poly.pdbx_strand_id
1 'polypeptide(L)'
;MSEKKLYAVKNDEGEWMSLDGTQTEIWYSNNATLFKDKSYAEAQSMGRKAHVVELVEPEKVVLTKEQAEIVENANGFYLPARYISINCGEDEELLMNAYVNGYTVEKEKKYNVKVPHTSFYYWKKLDGGLSINDLVANDKYDAMKFTEVEIEHYGLQDCEKEEVAK
;
A
#
# COMPACT_ATOMS: atom_id res chain seq x y z
N MET A 1 -9.56 -1.69 -11.30
CA MET A 1 -10.40 -1.75 -10.08
C MET A 1 -11.35 -0.57 -10.15
N SER A 2 -12.66 -0.75 -10.03
CA SER A 2 -13.60 0.39 -10.01
C SER A 2 -13.50 1.09 -8.66
N GLU A 3 -13.16 2.39 -8.66
CA GLU A 3 -13.19 3.24 -7.47
C GLU A 3 -14.58 3.17 -6.83
N LYS A 4 -14.66 2.65 -5.60
CA LYS A 4 -15.92 2.62 -4.86
C LYS A 4 -16.17 4.02 -4.28
N LYS A 5 -16.91 4.82 -5.03
CA LYS A 5 -17.39 6.13 -4.57
C LYS A 5 -18.50 5.95 -3.53
N LEU A 6 -18.40 6.69 -2.44
CA LEU A 6 -19.48 6.83 -1.45
C LEU A 6 -19.94 8.27 -1.43
N TYR A 7 -21.16 8.50 -0.97
CA TYR A 7 -21.74 9.83 -0.92
C TYR A 7 -22.29 10.08 0.48
N ALA A 8 -22.15 11.30 0.97
CA ALA A 8 -22.73 11.77 2.23
C ALA A 8 -23.44 13.10 1.97
N VAL A 9 -24.38 13.49 2.83
CA VAL A 9 -25.10 14.76 2.69
C VAL A 9 -24.68 15.70 3.82
N LYS A 10 -24.31 16.93 3.47
CA LYS A 10 -23.84 17.96 4.40
C LYS A 10 -24.70 19.20 4.30
N ASN A 11 -25.17 19.72 5.43
CA ASN A 11 -25.93 20.97 5.47
C ASN A 11 -25.01 22.20 5.45
N ASP A 12 -25.59 23.38 5.26
CA ASP A 12 -24.87 24.67 5.26
C ASP A 12 -24.23 25.02 6.61
N GLU A 13 -24.67 24.39 7.70
CA GLU A 13 -24.11 24.53 9.05
C GLU A 13 -22.87 23.64 9.26
N GLY A 14 -22.56 22.81 8.27
CA GLY A 14 -21.39 21.94 8.26
C GLY A 14 -21.61 20.57 8.92
N GLU A 15 -22.85 20.24 9.27
CA GLU A 15 -23.24 18.98 9.86
C GLU A 15 -23.56 17.95 8.78
N TRP A 16 -23.38 16.68 9.15
CA TRP A 16 -23.62 15.53 8.30
C TRP A 16 -24.97 14.90 8.61
N MET A 17 -25.68 14.53 7.56
CA MET A 17 -26.94 13.82 7.68
C MET A 17 -26.71 12.38 8.14
N SER A 18 -27.42 11.98 9.18
CA SER A 18 -27.53 10.61 9.66
C SER A 18 -28.97 10.18 9.67
N LEU A 19 -29.26 9.00 9.14
CA LEU A 19 -30.55 8.35 9.28
C LEU A 19 -30.51 7.46 10.51
N ASP A 20 -31.46 7.65 11.42
CA ASP A 20 -31.62 6.74 12.54
C ASP A 20 -32.29 5.41 12.11
N GLY A 21 -32.52 4.50 13.06
CA GLY A 21 -33.17 3.21 12.79
C GLY A 21 -34.62 3.32 12.25
N THR A 22 -35.22 4.50 12.32
CA THR A 22 -36.56 4.82 11.77
C THR A 22 -36.49 5.57 10.44
N GLN A 23 -35.29 5.79 9.91
CA GLN A 23 -35.01 6.62 8.73
C GLN A 23 -35.38 8.10 8.91
N THR A 24 -35.47 8.58 10.15
CA THR A 24 -35.61 10.00 10.44
C THR A 24 -34.25 10.67 10.34
N GLU A 25 -34.18 11.82 9.68
CA GLU A 25 -32.93 12.57 9.59
C GLU A 25 -32.54 13.23 10.91
N ILE A 26 -31.27 13.07 11.27
CA ILE A 26 -30.63 13.75 12.38
C ILE A 26 -29.32 14.32 11.83
N TRP A 27 -28.94 15.51 12.27
CA TRP A 27 -27.70 16.15 11.86
C TRP A 27 -26.65 16.02 12.96
N TYR A 28 -25.46 15.54 12.60
CA TYR A 28 -24.32 15.36 13.51
C TYR A 28 -23.06 15.98 12.93
N SER A 29 -22.17 16.45 13.79
CA SER A 29 -20.88 16.98 13.36
C SER A 29 -19.90 15.89 12.86
N ASN A 30 -20.11 14.62 13.22
CA ASN A 30 -19.11 13.57 13.01
C ASN A 30 -19.66 12.18 12.64
N ASN A 31 -20.96 12.01 12.39
CA ASN A 31 -21.55 10.71 12.08
C ASN A 31 -22.48 10.81 10.87
N ALA A 32 -21.97 10.46 9.68
CA ALA A 32 -22.70 10.54 8.43
C ALA A 32 -23.26 9.18 8.02
N THR A 33 -24.48 9.16 7.50
CA THR A 33 -24.96 8.01 6.71
C THR A 33 -24.33 8.05 5.32
N LEU A 34 -23.76 6.91 4.92
CA LEU A 34 -23.09 6.76 3.64
C LEU A 34 -24.00 6.09 2.60
N PHE A 35 -24.10 6.71 1.43
CA PHE A 35 -24.87 6.23 0.30
C PHE A 35 -23.93 5.69 -0.78
N LYS A 36 -24.34 4.60 -1.45
CA LYS A 36 -23.64 4.08 -2.63
C LYS A 36 -24.15 4.69 -3.93
N ASP A 37 -25.41 5.14 -3.93
CA ASP A 37 -26.07 5.72 -5.10
C ASP A 37 -26.13 7.24 -4.96
N LYS A 38 -25.61 7.94 -5.98
CA LYS A 38 -25.55 9.40 -5.99
C LYS A 38 -26.94 10.03 -6.06
N SER A 39 -27.80 9.54 -6.95
CA SER A 39 -29.15 10.06 -7.15
C SER A 39 -29.99 9.94 -5.88
N TYR A 40 -29.81 8.86 -5.13
CA TYR A 40 -30.46 8.68 -3.84
C TYR A 40 -29.94 9.68 -2.80
N ALA A 41 -28.63 9.91 -2.71
CA ALA A 41 -28.07 10.94 -1.84
C ALA A 41 -28.56 12.35 -2.23
N GLU A 42 -28.67 12.64 -3.52
CA GLU A 42 -29.19 13.90 -4.03
C GLU A 42 -30.66 14.08 -3.64
N ALA A 43 -31.48 13.04 -3.77
CA ALA A 43 -32.87 13.04 -3.32
C ALA A 43 -33.00 13.33 -1.82
N GLN A 44 -32.05 12.84 -1.00
CA GLN A 44 -32.00 13.19 0.42
C GLN A 44 -31.64 14.67 0.66
N SER A 45 -30.84 15.29 -0.21
CA SER A 45 -30.52 16.73 -0.10
C SER A 45 -31.62 17.67 -0.62
N MET A 46 -32.50 17.20 -1.51
CA MET A 46 -33.51 18.03 -2.16
C MET A 46 -34.47 18.69 -1.16
N GLY A 47 -34.70 20.00 -1.36
CA GLY A 47 -35.56 20.81 -0.49
C GLY A 47 -34.95 21.11 0.88
N ARG A 48 -33.73 20.63 1.14
CA ARG A 48 -32.94 20.94 2.34
C ARG A 48 -31.82 21.91 1.95
N LYS A 49 -31.37 22.71 2.91
CA LYS A 49 -30.17 23.56 2.76
C LYS A 49 -28.92 22.70 2.90
N ALA A 50 -28.75 21.76 1.97
CA ALA A 50 -27.73 20.73 2.03
C ALA A 50 -27.27 20.32 0.63
N HIS A 51 -26.10 19.71 0.55
CA HIS A 51 -25.51 19.21 -0.68
C HIS A 51 -24.88 17.83 -0.48
N VAL A 52 -24.71 17.11 -1.58
CA VAL A 52 -24.02 15.82 -1.59
C VAL A 52 -22.52 16.05 -1.66
N VAL A 53 -21.78 15.39 -0.77
CA VAL A 53 -20.32 15.29 -0.78
C VAL A 53 -19.93 13.89 -1.25
N GLU A 54 -19.07 13.82 -2.25
CA GLU A 54 -18.47 12.58 -2.72
C GLU A 54 -17.25 12.24 -1.85
N LEU A 55 -17.22 11.01 -1.35
CA LEU A 55 -16.12 10.42 -0.59
C LEU A 55 -15.43 9.41 -1.49
N VAL A 56 -14.14 9.68 -1.76
CA VAL A 56 -13.27 8.82 -2.55
C VAL A 56 -12.17 8.31 -1.63
N GLU A 57 -12.01 7.00 -1.54
CA GLU A 57 -10.84 6.43 -0.87
C GLU A 57 -9.61 6.78 -1.71
N PRO A 58 -8.58 7.43 -1.13
CA PRO A 58 -7.42 7.81 -1.89
C PRO A 58 -6.67 6.57 -2.39
N GLU A 59 -6.23 6.60 -3.64
CA GLU A 59 -5.40 5.53 -4.19
C GLU A 59 -4.04 5.53 -3.48
N LYS A 60 -3.72 4.40 -2.84
CA LYS A 60 -2.43 4.24 -2.16
C LYS A 60 -1.32 4.09 -3.19
N VAL A 61 -0.24 4.82 -3.00
CA VAL A 61 0.94 4.75 -3.85
C VAL A 61 1.72 3.46 -3.53
N VAL A 62 2.24 2.78 -4.54
CA VAL A 62 3.16 1.65 -4.35
C VAL A 62 4.59 2.20 -4.31
N LEU A 63 5.32 1.94 -3.23
CA LEU A 63 6.69 2.39 -3.02
C LEU A 63 7.68 1.23 -2.92
N THR A 64 8.93 1.48 -3.29
CA THR A 64 10.06 0.64 -2.86
C THR A 64 10.29 0.78 -1.35
N LYS A 65 11.14 -0.09 -0.78
CA LYS A 65 11.51 -0.01 0.65
C LYS A 65 12.22 1.30 0.97
N GLU A 66 13.13 1.72 0.10
CA GLU A 66 13.92 2.94 0.24
C GLU A 66 13.03 4.18 0.17
N GLN A 67 12.10 4.22 -0.79
CA GLN A 67 11.10 5.29 -0.90
C GLN A 67 10.17 5.34 0.34
N ALA A 68 9.72 4.19 0.82
CA ALA A 68 8.88 4.11 2.02
C ALA A 68 9.59 4.66 3.26
N GLU A 69 10.87 4.34 3.43
CA GLU A 69 11.69 4.87 4.53
C GLU A 69 11.77 6.41 4.52
N ILE A 70 11.85 7.03 3.34
CA ILE A 70 11.81 8.50 3.20
C ILE A 70 10.47 9.05 3.72
N VAL A 71 9.35 8.43 3.36
CA VAL A 71 8.01 8.87 3.79
C VAL A 71 7.81 8.67 5.30
N GLU A 72 8.31 7.58 5.87
CA GLU A 72 8.28 7.32 7.31
C GLU A 72 9.08 8.36 8.08
N ASN A 73 10.31 8.65 7.63
CA ASN A 73 11.17 9.65 8.26
C ASN A 73 10.59 11.07 8.14
N ALA A 74 9.93 11.38 7.02
CA ALA A 74 9.26 12.67 6.84
C ALA A 74 8.16 12.91 7.89
N ASN A 75 7.40 11.87 8.27
CA ASN A 75 6.33 11.97 9.28
C ASN A 75 6.86 12.39 10.67
N GLY A 76 8.10 12.00 11.01
CA GLY A 76 8.75 12.40 12.26
C GLY A 76 9.46 13.75 12.20
N PHE A 77 9.53 14.39 11.03
CA PHE A 77 10.31 15.61 10.81
C PHE A 77 9.44 16.86 10.95
N TYR A 78 10.03 17.95 11.48
CA TYR A 78 9.29 19.20 11.73
C TYR A 78 8.82 19.94 10.46
N LEU A 79 9.39 19.60 9.29
CA LEU A 79 8.98 20.08 7.97
C LEU A 79 8.94 18.91 6.97
N PRO A 80 7.89 18.07 6.98
CA PRO A 80 7.83 16.85 6.18
C PRO A 80 8.04 17.10 4.68
N ALA A 81 7.41 18.14 4.13
CA ALA A 81 7.57 18.52 2.74
C ALA A 81 9.04 18.86 2.37
N ARG A 82 9.75 19.57 3.26
CA ARG A 82 11.18 19.87 3.06
C ARG A 82 12.03 18.61 3.14
N TYR A 83 11.70 17.69 4.04
CA TYR A 83 12.42 16.42 4.16
C TYR A 83 12.27 15.60 2.89
N ILE A 84 11.05 15.45 2.37
CA ILE A 84 10.78 14.74 1.12
C ILE A 84 11.55 15.38 -0.02
N SER A 85 11.42 16.70 -0.22
CA SER A 85 12.07 17.44 -1.32
C SER A 85 13.61 17.28 -1.36
N ILE A 86 14.25 17.14 -0.20
CA ILE A 86 15.71 16.95 -0.12
C ILE A 86 16.14 15.50 -0.38
N ASN A 87 15.26 14.52 -0.10
CA ASN A 87 15.61 13.09 -0.14
C ASN A 87 14.94 12.33 -1.30
N CYS A 88 14.04 12.95 -2.06
CA CYS A 88 13.22 12.29 -3.06
C CYS A 88 13.92 11.97 -4.39
N GLY A 89 15.04 12.62 -4.71
CA GLY A 89 15.60 12.55 -6.06
C GLY A 89 14.57 13.03 -7.10
N GLU A 90 14.26 12.20 -8.09
CA GLU A 90 13.24 12.47 -9.12
C GLU A 90 11.81 12.09 -8.70
N ASP A 91 11.62 11.47 -7.53
CA ASP A 91 10.36 10.89 -7.07
C ASP A 91 9.50 11.84 -6.20
N GLU A 92 9.74 13.16 -6.23
CA GLU A 92 9.10 14.11 -5.30
C GLU A 92 7.58 14.01 -5.30
N GLU A 93 6.95 14.06 -6.48
CA GLU A 93 5.50 13.99 -6.62
C GLU A 93 4.94 12.66 -6.09
N LEU A 94 5.63 11.56 -6.38
CA LEU A 94 5.24 10.22 -5.95
C LEU A 94 5.30 10.08 -4.42
N LEU A 95 6.37 10.59 -3.78
CA LEU A 95 6.52 10.57 -2.32
C LEU A 95 5.57 11.53 -1.60
N MET A 96 5.29 12.69 -2.19
CA MET A 96 4.30 13.64 -1.65
C MET A 96 2.89 13.04 -1.70
N ASN A 97 2.54 12.37 -2.80
CA ASN A 97 1.28 11.64 -2.91
C ASN A 97 1.20 10.50 -1.90
N ALA A 98 2.27 9.72 -1.73
CA ALA A 98 2.35 8.65 -0.74
C ALA A 98 2.19 9.18 0.70
N TYR A 99 2.77 10.34 1.01
CA TYR A 99 2.67 10.98 2.31
C TYR A 99 1.23 11.38 2.65
N VAL A 100 0.48 11.91 1.67
CA VAL A 100 -0.90 12.40 1.87
C VAL A 100 -1.93 11.28 1.80
N ASN A 101 -1.82 10.41 0.79
CA ASN A 101 -2.81 9.37 0.47
C ASN A 101 -2.52 8.03 1.16
N GLY A 102 -1.33 7.89 1.74
CA GLY A 102 -0.79 6.63 2.22
C GLY A 102 -0.15 5.80 1.10
N TYR A 103 0.57 4.76 1.49
CA TYR A 103 1.28 3.88 0.56
C TYR A 103 1.21 2.41 0.95
N THR A 104 1.60 1.56 0.02
CA THR A 104 1.98 0.16 0.24
C THR A 104 3.42 -0.03 -0.23
N VAL A 105 4.15 -0.96 0.40
CA VAL A 105 5.51 -1.28 0.00
C VAL A 105 5.48 -2.45 -0.97
N GLU A 106 6.13 -2.31 -2.12
CA GLU A 106 6.32 -3.38 -3.08
C GLU A 106 7.04 -4.54 -2.40
N LYS A 107 6.48 -5.74 -2.52
CA LYS A 107 7.13 -6.93 -2.01
C LYS A 107 8.36 -7.20 -2.88
N GLU A 108 9.53 -7.16 -2.26
CA GLU A 108 10.77 -7.54 -2.91
C GLU A 108 10.66 -8.95 -3.49
N LYS A 109 10.99 -9.09 -4.79
CA LYS A 109 10.97 -10.38 -5.47
C LYS A 109 12.00 -11.31 -4.87
N LYS A 110 11.58 -12.56 -4.67
CA LYS A 110 12.43 -13.60 -4.11
C LYS A 110 12.48 -14.81 -5.02
N TYR A 111 13.62 -15.50 -4.99
CA TYR A 111 13.92 -16.58 -5.89
C TYR A 111 14.47 -17.79 -5.15
N ASN A 112 14.10 -18.97 -5.63
CA ASN A 112 14.82 -20.20 -5.38
C ASN A 112 15.85 -20.37 -6.50
N VAL A 113 17.11 -20.65 -6.16
CA VAL A 113 18.21 -20.76 -7.15
C VAL A 113 18.66 -22.22 -7.24
N LYS A 114 18.57 -22.82 -8.43
CA LYS A 114 18.96 -24.21 -8.66
C LYS A 114 20.46 -24.37 -8.78
N VAL A 115 20.96 -25.49 -8.26
CA VAL A 115 22.34 -25.92 -8.46
C VAL A 115 22.47 -26.58 -9.85
N PRO A 116 23.40 -26.14 -10.71
CA PRO A 116 23.58 -26.72 -12.04
C PRO A 116 23.78 -28.23 -12.02
N HIS A 117 23.17 -28.92 -12.98
CA HIS A 117 23.30 -30.38 -13.19
C HIS A 117 22.81 -31.25 -12.01
N THR A 118 22.00 -30.71 -11.10
CA THR A 118 21.40 -31.47 -9.99
C THR A 118 19.94 -31.05 -9.75
N SER A 119 19.23 -31.79 -8.91
CA SER A 119 17.88 -31.44 -8.45
C SER A 119 17.85 -30.61 -7.16
N PHE A 120 18.99 -30.08 -6.72
CA PHE A 120 19.12 -29.33 -5.47
C PHE A 120 19.10 -27.82 -5.69
N TYR A 121 18.90 -27.09 -4.60
CA TYR A 121 18.84 -25.63 -4.56
C TYR A 121 19.90 -25.07 -3.63
N TYR A 122 20.39 -23.88 -3.95
CA TYR A 122 21.17 -23.07 -3.02
C TYR A 122 20.26 -22.50 -1.93
N TRP A 123 20.79 -22.37 -0.72
CA TRP A 123 20.11 -21.79 0.44
C TRP A 123 21.08 -20.92 1.23
N LYS A 124 20.62 -19.74 1.64
CA LYS A 124 21.34 -18.87 2.57
C LYS A 124 21.37 -19.45 3.98
N LYS A 125 22.54 -19.44 4.58
CA LYS A 125 22.72 -19.68 6.02
C LYS A 125 22.67 -18.36 6.78
N LEU A 126 22.33 -18.43 8.06
CA LEU A 126 22.32 -17.27 8.96
C LEU A 126 23.73 -16.69 9.19
N ASP A 127 24.78 -17.46 8.94
CA ASP A 127 26.19 -17.05 9.05
C ASP A 127 26.73 -16.36 7.78
N GLY A 128 25.88 -16.13 6.78
CA GLY A 128 26.26 -15.51 5.50
C GLY A 128 26.80 -16.50 4.46
N GLY A 129 26.97 -17.78 4.80
CA GLY A 129 27.38 -18.82 3.85
C GLY A 129 26.25 -19.40 3.01
N LEU A 130 26.61 -20.26 2.06
CA LEU A 130 25.66 -21.05 1.26
C LEU A 130 25.59 -22.50 1.74
N SER A 131 24.43 -23.11 1.55
CA SER A 131 24.20 -24.55 1.63
C SER A 131 23.46 -25.04 0.39
N ILE A 132 23.56 -26.34 0.14
CA ILE A 132 22.84 -27.02 -0.94
C ILE A 132 21.90 -28.03 -0.30
N ASN A 133 20.61 -27.96 -0.62
CA ASN A 133 19.62 -28.91 -0.11
C ASN A 133 18.42 -29.06 -1.04
N ASP A 134 17.53 -30.00 -0.76
CA ASP A 134 16.28 -30.15 -1.47
C ASP A 134 15.34 -28.94 -1.22
N LEU A 135 14.33 -28.79 -2.08
CA LEU A 135 13.39 -27.67 -1.98
C LEU A 135 12.53 -27.78 -0.69
N VAL A 136 12.15 -29.01 -0.34
CA VAL A 136 11.15 -29.30 0.70
C VAL A 136 11.65 -28.97 2.10
N ALA A 137 12.96 -29.10 2.37
CA ALA A 137 13.51 -28.81 3.69
C ALA A 137 13.34 -27.34 4.12
N ASN A 138 13.41 -26.39 3.18
CA ASN A 138 13.56 -24.97 3.51
C ASN A 138 12.57 -24.02 2.82
N ASP A 139 11.69 -24.47 1.91
CA ASP A 139 10.78 -23.59 1.16
C ASP A 139 9.79 -22.80 2.05
N LYS A 140 9.57 -23.25 3.29
CA LYS A 140 8.77 -22.52 4.30
C LYS A 140 9.46 -21.23 4.79
N TYR A 141 10.77 -21.10 4.63
CA TYR A 141 11.56 -19.99 5.18
C TYR A 141 11.90 -18.96 4.12
N ASP A 142 11.11 -17.89 4.08
CA ASP A 142 11.32 -16.78 3.16
C ASP A 142 12.66 -16.04 3.32
N ALA A 143 13.25 -16.12 4.51
CA ALA A 143 14.56 -15.54 4.80
C ALA A 143 15.71 -16.29 4.08
N MET A 144 15.47 -17.53 3.65
CA MET A 144 16.46 -18.35 2.96
C MET A 144 16.41 -18.23 1.44
N LYS A 145 15.39 -17.55 0.90
CA LYS A 145 15.23 -17.23 -0.52
C LYS A 145 16.06 -16.00 -0.87
N PHE A 146 16.45 -15.88 -2.14
CA PHE A 146 17.38 -14.86 -2.60
C PHE A 146 16.65 -13.70 -3.24
N THR A 147 17.15 -12.49 -3.04
CA THR A 147 16.81 -11.32 -3.87
C THR A 147 17.77 -11.27 -5.07
N GLU A 148 17.48 -10.48 -6.11
CA GLU A 148 18.40 -10.33 -7.26
C GLU A 148 19.80 -9.87 -6.83
N VAL A 149 19.85 -8.91 -5.91
CA VAL A 149 21.11 -8.36 -5.38
C VAL A 149 21.91 -9.44 -4.65
N GLU A 150 21.24 -10.33 -3.93
CA GLU A 150 21.91 -11.45 -3.26
C GLU A 150 22.41 -12.51 -4.23
N ILE A 151 21.67 -12.80 -5.32
CA ILE A 151 22.14 -13.70 -6.39
C ILE A 151 23.45 -13.18 -7.00
N GLU A 152 23.52 -11.87 -7.26
CA GLU A 152 24.73 -11.20 -7.72
C GLU A 152 25.86 -11.28 -6.69
N HIS A 153 25.57 -10.95 -5.43
CA HIS A 153 26.54 -11.01 -4.34
C HIS A 153 27.20 -12.39 -4.19
N TYR A 154 26.41 -13.45 -4.35
CA TYR A 154 26.89 -14.82 -4.27
C TYR A 154 27.47 -15.37 -5.58
N GLY A 155 27.47 -14.58 -6.67
CA GLY A 155 27.98 -15.02 -7.97
C GLY A 155 27.13 -16.12 -8.63
N LEU A 156 25.83 -16.15 -8.36
CA LEU A 156 24.90 -17.18 -8.84
C LEU A 156 24.10 -16.73 -10.07
N GLN A 157 24.56 -15.69 -10.76
CA GLN A 157 23.82 -15.05 -11.86
C GLN A 157 23.52 -15.99 -13.04
N ASP A 158 24.40 -16.95 -13.29
CA ASP A 158 24.24 -17.94 -14.37
C ASP A 158 23.38 -19.15 -13.97
N CYS A 159 22.92 -19.22 -12.71
CA CYS A 159 22.09 -20.32 -12.24
C CYS A 159 20.62 -20.12 -12.61
N GLU A 160 19.91 -21.22 -12.87
CA GLU A 160 18.46 -21.18 -13.07
C GLU A 160 17.77 -20.73 -11.78
N LYS A 161 16.89 -19.73 -11.89
CA LYS A 161 16.14 -19.16 -10.77
C LYS A 161 14.64 -19.27 -11.00
N GLU A 162 13.92 -19.58 -9.95
CA GLU A 162 12.46 -19.67 -9.94
C GLU A 162 11.90 -18.57 -9.03
N GLU A 163 11.13 -17.64 -9.61
CA GLU A 163 10.47 -16.57 -8.85
C GLU A 163 9.42 -17.19 -7.92
N VAL A 164 9.50 -16.85 -6.65
CA VAL A 164 8.57 -17.31 -5.64
C VAL A 164 7.50 -16.24 -5.42
N ALA A 165 6.37 -16.42 -6.09
CA ALA A 165 5.22 -15.53 -5.95
C ALA A 165 4.67 -15.56 -4.51
N LYS A 166 4.43 -14.38 -3.93
CA LYS A 166 3.92 -14.21 -2.56
C LYS A 166 2.81 -13.18 -2.44
#